data_AF-A0A3P8U662-F1
#
_entry.id   AF-A0A3P8U662-F1
#
_cell.length_a   1.000
_cell.length_b   1.000
_cell.length_c   1.000
_cell.angle_alpha   90.00
_cell.angle_beta   90.00
_cell.angle_gamma   90.00
#
_symmetry.space_group_name_H-M   'P 1'
#
loop_
_entity.id
_entity.type
_entity.pdbx_description
1 polymer ?
#
loop_
_entity_poly.entity_id
_entity_poly.type
_entity_poly.pdbx_seq_one_letter_code
_entity_poly.pdbx_strand_id
1 'polypeptide(L)'
;MKNAQDTFSYHCRNGVKVGMSMSDRSVALTHYMSCWCLYTCRNVAQSLFLPVFSCFLQAKRTKKVGIVGKYGTRYGASLRKMVKKIEISQHAKYTCSFCGKTKMKRRAVGIWHCGSCRKTVAGGAWTYNTTSAVTVKSAIRRLKELKDQ
;
A
#
# COMPACT_ATOMS: atom_id res chain seq x y z
N MET A 1 -0.74 19.51 28.31
CA MET A 1 -0.42 18.07 28.51
C MET A 1 -1.05 17.24 27.39
N LYS A 2 -0.26 16.79 26.40
CA LYS A 2 -0.61 15.69 25.49
C LYS A 2 0.68 14.88 25.23
N ASN A 3 0.81 13.78 25.96
CA ASN A 3 1.77 12.70 25.73
C ASN A 3 1.42 12.03 24.38
N ALA A 4 2.36 11.99 23.44
CA ALA A 4 3.35 10.94 23.18
C ALA A 4 2.81 9.75 22.34
N GLN A 5 3.59 9.42 21.30
CA GLN A 5 3.58 8.21 20.48
C GLN A 5 2.68 8.20 19.24
N ASP A 6 3.20 8.79 18.16
CA ASP A 6 3.17 8.17 16.81
C ASP A 6 4.43 8.63 16.04
N THR A 7 5.60 8.25 16.55
CA THR A 7 6.88 8.40 15.84
C THR A 7 7.00 7.29 14.81
N PHE A 8 6.74 7.58 13.54
CA PHE A 8 7.09 6.68 12.44
C PHE A 8 8.61 6.71 12.25
N SER A 9 9.28 5.68 12.77
CA SER A 9 10.71 5.44 12.59
C SER A 9 10.93 4.78 11.24
N TYR A 10 11.66 5.45 10.34
CA TYR A 10 12.27 4.81 9.17
C TYR A 10 13.78 4.72 9.42
N HIS A 11 14.33 3.50 9.43
CA HIS A 11 15.76 3.28 9.47
C HIS A 11 16.36 3.61 8.09
N CYS A 12 17.09 4.74 8.01
CA CYS A 12 17.96 5.05 6.89
C CYS A 12 19.40 4.69 7.29
N ARG A 13 20.12 3.95 6.44
CA ARG A 13 21.36 3.21 6.77
C ARG A 13 22.58 4.05 7.17
N ASN A 14 22.51 5.37 7.28
CA ASN A 14 23.67 6.23 7.59
C ASN A 14 23.39 7.32 8.65
N GLY A 15 22.83 6.95 9.80
CA GLY A 15 23.23 7.54 11.10
C GLY A 15 23.02 9.04 11.40
N VAL A 16 22.30 9.84 10.60
CA VAL A 16 22.04 11.26 10.94
C VAL A 16 20.54 11.53 10.97
N LYS A 17 20.01 11.91 12.15
CA LYS A 17 18.63 12.36 12.34
C LYS A 17 18.55 13.85 12.01
N VAL A 18 17.83 14.21 10.95
CA VAL A 18 17.43 15.60 10.70
C VAL A 18 15.90 15.67 10.77
N GLY A 19 15.37 16.36 11.78
CA GLY A 19 13.95 16.67 11.89
C GLY A 19 13.65 17.95 11.11
N MET A 20 12.69 17.90 10.18
CA MET A 20 12.18 19.08 9.50
C MET A 20 10.65 19.14 9.64
N SER A 21 10.17 20.25 10.19
CA SER A 21 8.76 20.60 10.35
C SER A 21 8.12 20.95 9.01
N MET A 22 6.82 20.63 8.90
CA MET A 22 6.03 20.58 7.68
C MET A 22 5.36 21.92 7.34
N SER A 23 6.10 23.02 7.34
CA SER A 23 5.53 24.36 7.12
C SER A 23 6.40 25.30 6.29
N ASP A 24 7.23 24.83 5.36
CA ASP A 24 7.94 25.71 4.42
C ASP A 24 8.33 24.94 3.15
N ARG A 25 7.36 24.72 2.25
CA ARG A 25 7.58 24.04 0.96
C ARG A 25 7.26 24.90 -0.26
N SER A 26 7.05 26.20 -0.05
CA SER A 26 6.61 27.14 -1.10
C SER A 26 7.68 28.15 -1.55
N VAL A 27 8.89 28.16 -1.00
CA VAL A 27 9.89 29.22 -1.31
C VAL A 27 11.17 28.69 -2.01
N ALA A 28 11.36 27.37 -2.14
CA ALA A 28 12.61 26.79 -2.64
C ALA A 28 12.62 26.43 -4.14
N LEU A 29 11.71 26.98 -4.96
CA LEU A 29 11.64 26.69 -6.40
C LEU A 29 11.72 27.93 -7.31
N THR A 30 11.84 29.13 -6.76
CA THR A 30 11.84 30.39 -7.54
C THR A 30 13.24 30.98 -7.79
N HIS A 31 14.33 30.31 -7.41
CA HIS A 31 15.69 30.86 -7.54
C HIS A 31 16.65 30.07 -8.44
N TYR A 32 16.20 29.02 -9.13
CA TYR A 32 17.07 28.19 -9.99
C TYR A 32 16.70 28.21 -11.49
N MET A 33 15.85 29.17 -11.91
CA MET A 33 15.34 29.26 -13.28
C MET A 33 15.60 30.63 -13.95
N SER A 34 16.73 31.26 -13.63
CA SER A 34 17.05 32.60 -14.17
C SER A 34 18.45 32.73 -14.81
N CYS A 35 19.22 31.63 -14.97
CA CYS A 35 20.62 31.72 -15.39
C CYS A 35 21.06 30.79 -16.55
N TRP A 36 20.15 30.33 -17.42
CA TRP A 36 20.54 29.59 -18.65
C TRP A 36 19.93 30.18 -19.93
N CYS A 37 19.55 31.47 -19.93
CA CYS A 37 18.81 32.10 -21.02
C CYS A 37 19.67 32.91 -22.02
N LEU A 38 21.01 32.89 -21.99
CA LEU A 38 21.77 33.84 -22.82
C LEU A 38 23.09 33.40 -23.47
N TYR A 39 23.44 32.11 -23.58
CA TYR A 39 24.64 31.73 -24.37
C TYR A 39 24.44 30.56 -25.33
N THR A 40 24.70 30.86 -26.61
CA THR A 40 24.73 30.03 -27.83
C THR A 40 23.37 29.66 -28.45
N CYS A 41 22.85 30.51 -29.34
CA CYS A 41 23.18 30.61 -30.78
C CYS A 41 22.59 29.49 -31.64
N ARG A 42 21.50 29.85 -32.33
CA ARG A 42 21.43 29.88 -33.80
C ARG A 42 21.91 28.60 -34.51
N ASN A 43 21.02 27.60 -34.60
CA ASN A 43 20.86 26.92 -35.89
C ASN A 43 19.49 26.27 -36.06
N VAL A 44 18.99 26.40 -37.28
CA VAL A 44 17.67 26.04 -37.79
C VAL A 44 17.56 24.52 -37.92
N ALA A 45 16.58 23.91 -37.24
CA ALA A 45 15.86 22.72 -37.71
C ALA A 45 14.81 22.28 -36.67
N GLN A 46 13.55 22.61 -36.95
CA GLN A 46 12.49 21.62 -37.04
C GLN A 46 12.50 20.47 -36.01
N SER A 47 11.80 20.66 -34.90
CA SER A 47 10.82 19.67 -34.46
C SER A 47 9.97 20.27 -33.35
N LEU A 48 8.67 20.28 -33.62
CA LEU A 48 7.60 20.48 -32.66
C LEU A 48 7.69 19.38 -31.60
N PHE A 49 8.57 19.54 -30.62
CA PHE A 49 8.49 18.79 -29.37
C PHE A 49 7.42 19.48 -28.51
N LEU A 50 6.17 19.18 -28.85
CA LEU A 50 5.08 19.23 -27.88
C LEU A 50 5.59 18.52 -26.61
N PRO A 51 5.65 19.17 -25.43
CA PRO A 51 5.71 18.41 -24.21
C PRO A 51 4.29 17.86 -24.01
N VAL A 52 3.96 16.77 -24.70
CA VAL A 52 2.90 15.85 -24.26
C VAL A 52 3.45 15.06 -23.07
N PHE A 53 3.98 15.76 -22.06
CA PHE A 53 4.06 15.25 -20.71
C PHE A 53 2.66 15.40 -20.12
N SER A 54 1.71 14.64 -20.69
CA SER A 54 0.41 14.40 -20.08
C SER A 54 0.67 13.57 -18.84
N CYS A 55 1.01 14.26 -17.76
CA CYS A 55 0.92 13.73 -16.41
C CYS A 55 -0.56 13.43 -16.18
N PHE A 56 -0.99 12.20 -16.47
CA PHE A 56 -2.29 11.68 -16.09
C PHE A 56 -2.36 11.64 -14.55
N LEU A 57 -2.63 12.80 -13.93
CA LEU A 57 -3.06 12.89 -12.55
C LEU A 57 -4.47 12.29 -12.49
N GLN A 58 -4.55 10.96 -12.37
CA GLN A 58 -5.82 10.29 -12.13
C GLN A 58 -6.40 10.81 -10.80
N ALA A 59 -7.38 11.70 -10.89
CA ALA A 59 -8.05 12.26 -9.73
C ALA A 59 -8.72 11.13 -8.92
N LYS A 60 -8.46 11.09 -7.62
CA LYS A 60 -9.08 10.11 -6.71
C LYS A 60 -10.60 10.35 -6.70
N ARG A 61 -11.37 9.44 -7.30
CA ARG A 61 -12.84 9.58 -7.43
C ARG A 61 -13.59 9.68 -6.09
N THR A 62 -13.07 9.12 -5.00
CA THR A 62 -13.81 9.05 -3.74
C THR A 62 -12.95 9.42 -2.53
N LYS A 63 -13.49 10.26 -1.63
CA LYS A 63 -12.81 10.67 -0.40
C LYS A 63 -12.93 9.62 0.72
N LYS A 64 -14.14 9.07 0.92
CA LYS A 64 -14.46 8.19 2.07
C LYS A 64 -14.87 6.77 1.66
N VAL A 65 -15.62 6.61 0.58
CA VAL A 65 -16.31 5.35 0.26
C VAL A 65 -15.39 4.26 -0.31
N GLY A 66 -14.48 4.56 -1.24
CA GLY A 66 -13.61 3.54 -1.83
C GLY A 66 -14.40 2.47 -2.60
N ILE A 67 -14.03 1.19 -2.43
CA ILE A 67 -14.61 0.04 -3.16
C ILE A 67 -16.14 -0.11 -2.99
N VAL A 68 -16.68 0.29 -1.84
CA VAL A 68 -18.12 0.24 -1.56
C VAL A 68 -18.94 1.33 -2.27
N GLY A 69 -18.31 2.13 -3.15
CA GLY A 69 -19.00 3.09 -4.01
C GLY A 69 -20.05 2.43 -4.93
N LYS A 70 -19.87 1.15 -5.27
CA LYS A 70 -20.81 0.35 -6.08
C LYS A 70 -22.23 0.26 -5.48
N TYR A 71 -22.36 0.42 -4.18
CA TYR A 71 -23.64 0.31 -3.49
C TYR A 71 -24.48 1.59 -3.52
N GLY A 72 -23.92 2.72 -3.95
CA GLY A 72 -24.60 4.01 -3.98
C GLY A 72 -25.11 4.41 -2.59
N THR A 73 -26.35 4.89 -2.51
CA THR A 73 -26.98 5.41 -1.27
C THR A 73 -27.66 4.34 -0.39
N ARG A 74 -27.92 3.13 -0.90
CA ARG A 74 -28.96 2.19 -0.41
C ARG A 74 -28.86 1.63 1.01
N TYR A 75 -27.69 1.19 1.48
CA TYR A 75 -27.59 0.35 2.70
C TYR A 75 -27.15 1.09 3.98
N GLY A 76 -27.07 2.43 3.94
CA GLY A 76 -26.62 3.22 5.09
C GLY A 76 -25.11 3.18 5.35
N ALA A 77 -24.63 4.07 6.23
CA ALA A 77 -23.21 4.29 6.44
C ALA A 77 -22.51 3.18 7.25
N SER A 78 -23.18 2.61 8.27
CA SER A 78 -22.59 1.61 9.16
C SER A 78 -22.25 0.31 8.41
N LEU A 79 -23.22 -0.24 7.68
CA LEU A 79 -23.04 -1.46 6.89
C LEU A 79 -21.93 -1.29 5.84
N ARG A 80 -21.90 -0.15 5.14
CA ARG A 80 -20.85 0.15 4.15
C ARG A 80 -19.46 0.22 4.77
N LYS A 81 -19.30 0.72 6.01
CA LYS A 81 -18.00 0.75 6.70
C LYS A 81 -17.51 -0.66 7.03
N MET A 82 -18.41 -1.55 7.46
CA MET A 82 -18.05 -2.95 7.77
C MET A 82 -17.69 -3.71 6.50
N VAL A 83 -18.54 -3.65 5.47
CA VAL A 83 -18.31 -4.29 4.17
C VAL A 83 -17.03 -3.77 3.53
N LYS A 84 -16.73 -2.48 3.62
CA LYS A 84 -15.47 -1.92 3.10
C LYS A 84 -14.24 -2.61 3.66
N LYS A 85 -14.19 -2.89 4.97
CA LYS A 85 -13.06 -3.58 5.61
C LYS A 85 -12.90 -5.00 5.04
N ILE A 86 -14.01 -5.72 4.90
CA ILE A 86 -14.08 -7.08 4.38
C ILE A 86 -13.70 -7.13 2.89
N GLU A 87 -14.18 -6.17 2.10
CA GLU A 87 -13.92 -6.11 0.67
C GLU A 87 -12.48 -5.72 0.34
N ILE A 88 -11.86 -4.89 1.18
CA ILE A 88 -10.44 -4.55 1.03
C ILE A 88 -9.59 -5.78 1.34
N SER A 89 -9.84 -6.48 2.44
CA SER A 89 -9.04 -7.64 2.83
C SER A 89 -9.17 -8.78 1.82
N GLN A 90 -10.38 -9.06 1.31
CA GLN A 90 -10.55 -10.16 0.34
C GLN A 90 -9.87 -9.91 -1.01
N HIS A 91 -9.78 -8.65 -1.47
CA HIS A 91 -9.14 -8.29 -2.74
C HIS A 91 -7.66 -7.95 -2.60
N ALA A 92 -7.16 -7.84 -1.36
CA ALA A 92 -5.74 -7.64 -1.10
C ALA A 92 -4.94 -8.87 -1.55
N LYS A 93 -3.71 -8.62 -2.02
CA LYS A 93 -2.73 -9.68 -2.29
C LYS A 93 -1.94 -9.92 -1.02
N TYR A 94 -1.89 -11.17 -0.56
CA TYR A 94 -1.11 -11.55 0.63
C TYR A 94 0.26 -12.13 0.25
N THR A 95 1.19 -12.09 1.20
CA THR A 95 2.46 -12.79 1.14
C THR A 95 2.24 -14.30 1.24
N CYS A 96 2.82 -15.06 0.31
CA CYS A 96 2.76 -16.51 0.37
C CYS A 96 3.86 -17.07 1.27
N SER A 97 3.49 -17.90 2.24
CA SER A 97 4.42 -18.55 3.19
C SER A 97 5.42 -19.51 2.52
N PHE A 98 5.13 -20.02 1.32
CA PHE A 98 5.99 -20.96 0.62
C PHE A 98 7.04 -20.30 -0.27
N CYS A 99 6.69 -19.19 -0.93
CA CYS A 99 7.57 -18.56 -1.93
C CYS A 99 7.95 -17.12 -1.61
N GLY A 100 7.46 -16.55 -0.50
CA GLY A 100 7.71 -15.17 -0.06
C GLY A 100 7.05 -14.08 -0.92
N LYS A 101 6.57 -14.39 -2.13
CA LYS A 101 5.99 -13.41 -3.06
C LYS A 101 4.57 -13.00 -2.65
N THR A 102 4.22 -11.72 -2.85
CA THR A 102 2.88 -11.12 -2.62
C THR A 102 1.91 -11.42 -3.77
N LYS A 103 1.73 -12.71 -4.08
CA LYS A 103 0.88 -13.18 -5.19
C LYS A 103 -0.24 -14.13 -4.74
N MET A 104 -0.55 -14.15 -3.44
CA MET A 104 -1.64 -14.95 -2.89
C MET A 104 -2.97 -14.22 -3.09
N LYS A 105 -3.93 -14.87 -3.77
CA LYS A 105 -5.27 -14.33 -4.06
C LYS A 105 -6.35 -15.31 -3.64
N ARG A 106 -7.49 -14.79 -3.22
CA ARG A 106 -8.68 -15.58 -2.90
C ARG A 106 -9.29 -16.15 -4.19
N ARG A 107 -9.67 -17.43 -4.17
CA ARG A 107 -10.42 -18.08 -5.27
C ARG A 107 -11.86 -18.33 -4.88
N ALA A 108 -12.06 -18.93 -3.72
CA ALA A 108 -13.36 -19.16 -3.11
C ALA A 108 -13.30 -18.83 -1.62
N VAL A 109 -14.42 -18.94 -0.92
CA VAL A 109 -14.44 -18.76 0.53
C VAL A 109 -13.51 -19.79 1.18
N GLY A 110 -12.55 -19.33 1.99
CA GLY A 110 -11.58 -20.20 2.66
C GLY A 110 -10.50 -20.80 1.76
N ILE A 111 -10.57 -20.65 0.44
CA ILE A 111 -9.59 -21.20 -0.52
C ILE A 111 -8.76 -20.08 -1.13
N TRP A 112 -7.45 -20.16 -0.91
CA TRP A 112 -6.46 -19.19 -1.38
C TRP A 112 -5.47 -19.84 -2.33
N HIS A 113 -5.16 -19.16 -3.44
CA HIS A 113 -4.28 -19.66 -4.48
C HIS A 113 -3.12 -18.69 -4.75
N CYS A 114 -1.91 -19.26 -4.81
CA CYS A 114 -0.68 -18.55 -5.10
C CYS A 114 -0.40 -18.53 -6.61
N GLY A 115 -0.39 -17.35 -7.22
CA GLY A 115 -0.11 -17.23 -8.65
C GLY A 115 1.31 -17.64 -9.08
N SER A 116 2.31 -17.53 -8.20
CA SER A 116 3.70 -17.89 -8.49
C SER A 116 4.02 -19.36 -8.26
N CYS A 117 3.60 -19.88 -7.11
CA CYS A 117 3.95 -21.22 -6.64
C CYS A 117 2.89 -22.27 -6.94
N ARG A 118 1.72 -21.85 -7.46
CA ARG A 118 0.55 -22.70 -7.78
C ARG A 118 0.05 -23.55 -6.59
N LYS A 119 0.44 -23.19 -5.36
CA LYS A 119 -0.05 -23.82 -4.14
C LYS A 119 -1.41 -23.24 -3.78
N THR A 120 -2.33 -24.14 -3.44
CA THR A 120 -3.64 -23.81 -2.89
C THR A 120 -3.62 -24.10 -1.40
N VAL A 121 -4.14 -23.16 -0.61
CA VAL A 121 -4.08 -23.19 0.86
C VAL A 121 -5.46 -22.88 1.42
N ALA A 122 -5.87 -23.63 2.44
CA ALA A 122 -7.04 -23.32 3.24
C ALA A 122 -6.71 -22.22 4.25
N GLY A 123 -7.56 -21.19 4.34
CA GLY A 123 -7.37 -20.03 5.20
C GLY A 123 -8.69 -19.43 5.65
N GLY A 124 -8.66 -18.16 6.08
CA GLY A 124 -9.87 -17.46 6.49
C GLY A 124 -10.80 -17.13 5.32
N ALA A 125 -12.06 -16.82 5.65
CA ALA A 125 -13.07 -16.47 4.66
C ALA A 125 -12.70 -15.20 3.87
N TRP A 126 -12.16 -14.18 4.55
CA TRP A 126 -11.85 -12.86 3.99
C TRP A 126 -10.37 -12.47 4.13
N THR A 127 -9.65 -13.07 5.08
CA THR A 127 -8.23 -12.86 5.32
C THR A 127 -7.47 -14.17 5.13
N TYR A 128 -6.24 -14.11 4.60
CA TYR A 128 -5.43 -15.31 4.37
C TYR A 128 -5.13 -16.09 5.65
N ASN A 129 -4.79 -15.39 6.74
CA ASN A 129 -4.56 -15.98 8.06
C ASN A 129 -5.46 -15.27 9.08
N THR A 130 -6.16 -16.04 9.91
CA THR A 130 -6.97 -15.51 11.01
C THR A 130 -6.16 -15.52 12.30
N THR A 131 -6.42 -14.59 13.22
CA THR A 131 -5.72 -14.50 14.50
C THR A 131 -5.79 -15.81 15.27
N SER A 132 -6.97 -16.43 15.33
CA SER A 132 -7.18 -17.72 16.00
C SER A 132 -6.39 -18.86 15.34
N ALA A 133 -6.27 -18.88 14.01
CA ALA A 133 -5.46 -19.89 13.34
C ALA A 133 -3.96 -19.69 13.65
N VAL A 134 -3.50 -18.46 13.83
CA VAL A 134 -2.10 -18.17 14.20
C VAL A 134 -1.80 -18.68 15.61
N THR A 135 -2.70 -18.41 16.57
CA THR A 135 -2.52 -18.83 17.96
C THR A 135 -2.58 -20.34 18.13
N VAL A 136 -3.49 -21.02 17.42
CA VAL A 136 -3.57 -22.48 17.43
C VAL A 136 -2.30 -23.10 16.84
N LYS A 137 -1.78 -22.56 15.72
CA LYS A 137 -0.53 -23.04 15.12
C LYS A 137 0.66 -22.90 16.08
N SER A 138 0.76 -21.78 16.80
CA SER A 138 1.85 -21.57 17.77
C SER A 138 1.71 -22.43 19.02
N ALA A 139 0.49 -22.65 19.51
CA ALA A 139 0.22 -23.54 20.64
C ALA A 139 0.57 -25.00 20.30
N ILE A 140 0.12 -25.51 19.15
CA ILE A 140 0.43 -26.88 18.69
C ILE A 140 1.94 -27.06 18.53
N ARG A 141 2.66 -26.07 18.00
CA ARG A 141 4.12 -26.15 17.87
C ARG A 141 4.79 -26.35 19.23
N ARG A 142 4.42 -25.55 20.24
CA ARG A 142 4.95 -25.65 21.60
C ARG A 142 4.63 -27.00 22.24
N LEU A 143 3.41 -27.49 22.08
CA LEU A 143 3.00 -28.79 22.64
C LEU A 143 3.76 -29.97 22.02
N LYS A 144 4.13 -29.88 20.74
CA LYS A 144 4.97 -30.89 20.07
C LYS A 144 6.38 -30.89 20.64
N GLU A 145 6.98 -29.72 20.81
CA GLU A 145 8.33 -29.57 21.38
C GLU A 145 8.44 -30.15 22.79
N LEU A 146 7.38 -30.07 23.60
CA LEU A 146 7.34 -30.65 24.95
C LEU A 146 7.20 -32.18 24.97
N LYS A 147 6.62 -32.77 23.92
CA LYS A 147 6.45 -34.23 23.82
C LYS A 147 7.72 -34.93 23.35
N ASP A 148 8.55 -34.21 22.59
CA ASP A 148 9.78 -34.75 22.01
C ASP A 148 10.97 -34.75 23.03
N GLN A 149 10.76 -34.21 24.23
CA GLN A 149 11.67 -34.26 25.39
C GLN A 149 11.39 -35.51 26.25
#